data_AF-A0A7S3M8X9-F1
#
_entry.id   AF-A0A7S3M8X9-F1
#
_cell.length_a   1.000
_cell.length_b   1.000
_cell.length_c   1.000
_cell.angle_alpha   90.00
_cell.angle_beta   90.00
_cell.angle_gamma   90.00
#
_symmetry.space_group_name_H-M   'P 1'
#
loop_
_entity.id
_entity.type
_entity.pdbx_description
1 polymer ?
#
loop_
_entity_poly.entity_id
_entity_poly.type
_entity_poly.pdbx_seq_one_letter_code
_entity_poly.pdbx_strand_id
1 'polypeptide(L)'
;ELIPRPLRQRKSLTALSKPASALSSIPAIVINLERRPDRMDGCATRLTARCPELRFEHFAATDGRATEIGADEVAYSWHTARNVVYQKSRSMRKGWDDLDTYQERHLELSPGERGCSSSHIRAWRHCLEQAGPEGNRPLLVLEDDAAPTAQFAAAFERAWQSLPSDCGVLYLGYSQAA
;
A
#
# COMPACT_ATOMS: atom_id res chain seq x y z
N GLU A 1 67.50 19.72 -23.54
CA GLU A 1 66.34 18.93 -24.02
C GLU A 1 65.37 18.69 -22.86
N LEU A 2 64.13 19.15 -22.97
CA LEU A 2 63.05 18.93 -21.99
C LEU A 2 61.96 18.12 -22.69
N ILE A 3 61.83 16.85 -22.32
CA ILE A 3 60.80 15.95 -22.86
C ILE A 3 59.45 16.32 -22.22
N PRO A 4 58.37 16.60 -22.98
CA PRO A 4 57.08 16.90 -22.39
C PRO A 4 56.43 15.62 -21.85
N ARG A 5 55.92 15.67 -20.61
CA ARG A 5 55.10 14.58 -20.05
C ARG A 5 53.74 14.55 -20.74
N PRO A 6 53.20 13.36 -21.09
CA PRO A 6 51.89 13.26 -21.71
C PRO A 6 50.79 13.63 -20.72
N LEU A 7 49.86 14.46 -21.15
CA LEU A 7 48.62 14.76 -20.43
C LEU A 7 47.79 13.47 -20.32
N ARG A 8 47.64 12.96 -19.10
CA ARG A 8 46.81 11.81 -18.78
C ARG A 8 45.35 12.20 -19.02
N GLN A 9 44.79 11.82 -20.17
CA GLN A 9 43.35 11.97 -20.41
C GLN A 9 42.59 11.20 -19.33
N ARG A 10 41.81 11.92 -18.52
CA ARG A 10 40.82 11.33 -17.63
C ARG A 10 39.79 10.63 -18.52
N LYS A 11 39.79 9.30 -18.50
CA LYS A 11 38.65 8.52 -19.03
C LYS A 11 37.41 9.04 -18.33
N SER A 12 36.49 9.61 -19.10
CA SER A 12 35.14 9.92 -18.65
C SER A 12 34.55 8.62 -18.12
N LEU A 13 34.31 8.57 -16.81
CA LEU A 13 33.52 7.51 -16.21
C LEU A 13 32.11 7.70 -16.77
N THR A 14 31.74 6.85 -17.73
CA THR A 14 30.36 6.64 -18.14
C THR A 14 29.52 6.55 -16.86
N ALA A 15 28.54 7.43 -16.74
CA ALA A 15 27.61 7.43 -15.62
C ALA A 15 26.99 6.04 -15.51
N LEU A 16 27.40 5.27 -14.50
CA LEU A 16 26.76 4.01 -14.15
C LEU A 16 25.29 4.36 -13.88
N SER A 17 24.37 3.79 -14.68
CA SER A 17 22.94 3.97 -14.45
C SER A 17 22.63 3.50 -13.04
N LYS A 18 22.08 4.39 -12.21
CA LYS A 18 21.60 4.05 -10.88
C LYS A 18 20.65 2.84 -11.01
N PRO A 19 20.81 1.78 -10.21
CA PRO A 19 19.88 0.65 -10.27
C PRO A 19 18.46 1.18 -10.08
N ALA A 20 17.53 0.65 -10.88
CA ALA A 20 16.11 0.96 -10.75
C ALA A 20 15.66 0.67 -9.32
N SER A 21 14.97 1.60 -8.67
CA SER A 21 14.46 1.39 -7.31
C SER A 21 13.38 0.31 -7.33
N ALA A 22 13.20 -0.42 -6.22
CA ALA A 22 12.16 -1.43 -6.15
C ALA A 22 10.77 -0.85 -6.47
N LEU A 23 10.50 0.39 -6.03
CA LEU A 23 9.27 1.12 -6.35
C LEU A 23 9.03 1.35 -7.85
N SER A 24 10.08 1.53 -8.64
CA SER A 24 9.94 1.72 -10.09
C SER A 24 9.65 0.42 -10.85
N SER A 25 9.93 -0.74 -10.23
CA SER A 25 9.76 -2.06 -10.83
C SER A 25 8.49 -2.80 -10.41
N ILE A 26 7.91 -2.44 -9.27
CA ILE A 26 6.72 -3.10 -8.75
C ILE A 26 5.46 -2.59 -9.46
N PRO A 27 4.60 -3.47 -10.01
CA PRO A 27 3.30 -3.03 -10.48
C PRO A 27 2.50 -2.49 -9.30
N ALA A 28 1.78 -1.40 -9.52
CA ALA A 28 0.94 -0.80 -8.50
C ALA A 28 -0.44 -0.46 -9.03
N ILE A 29 -1.42 -0.55 -8.15
CA ILE A 29 -2.79 -0.12 -8.40
C ILE A 29 -3.26 0.86 -7.33
N VAL A 30 -4.11 1.80 -7.72
CA VAL A 30 -4.83 2.68 -6.81
C VAL A 30 -6.32 2.36 -6.88
N ILE A 31 -6.85 1.85 -5.77
CA ILE A 31 -8.27 1.59 -5.58
C ILE A 31 -8.99 2.93 -5.42
N ASN A 32 -9.92 3.23 -6.32
CA ASN A 32 -10.70 4.46 -6.30
C ASN A 32 -12.11 4.25 -6.87
N LEU A 33 -13.10 4.88 -6.24
CA LEU A 33 -14.47 4.92 -6.78
C LEU A 33 -14.52 5.78 -8.03
N GLU A 34 -15.06 5.26 -9.13
CA GLU A 34 -15.16 5.99 -10.41
C GLU A 34 -15.87 7.33 -10.29
N ARG A 35 -16.86 7.44 -9.40
CA ARG A 35 -17.58 8.69 -9.11
C ARG A 35 -16.78 9.72 -8.29
N ARG A 36 -15.53 9.42 -7.90
CA ARG A 36 -14.63 10.30 -7.11
C ARG A 36 -13.29 10.54 -7.84
N PRO A 37 -13.32 11.09 -9.06
CA PRO A 37 -12.09 11.43 -9.79
C PRO A 37 -11.26 12.49 -9.04
N ASP A 38 -11.91 13.37 -8.26
CA ASP A 38 -11.27 14.37 -7.41
C ASP A 38 -10.29 13.75 -6.39
N ARG A 39 -10.64 12.59 -5.81
CA ARG A 39 -9.76 11.88 -4.88
C ARG A 39 -8.60 11.22 -5.62
N MET A 40 -8.86 10.67 -6.81
CA MET A 40 -7.83 10.06 -7.64
C MET A 40 -6.77 11.08 -8.07
N ASP A 41 -7.18 12.26 -8.53
CA ASP A 41 -6.28 13.36 -8.89
C ASP A 41 -5.45 13.84 -7.69
N GLY A 42 -6.10 13.96 -6.52
CA GLY A 42 -5.41 14.28 -5.28
C GLY A 42 -4.38 13.21 -4.90
N CYS A 43 -4.69 11.93 -5.06
CA CYS A 43 -3.78 10.82 -4.82
C CYS A 43 -2.58 10.88 -5.79
N ALA A 44 -2.85 10.99 -7.08
CA ALA A 44 -1.83 11.08 -8.12
C ALA A 44 -0.86 12.25 -7.86
N THR A 45 -1.38 13.40 -7.41
CA THR A 45 -0.56 14.55 -7.01
C THR A 45 0.37 14.21 -5.84
N ARG A 46 -0.17 13.58 -4.77
CA ARG A 46 0.63 13.20 -3.59
C ARG A 46 1.68 12.14 -3.93
N LEU A 47 1.31 11.13 -4.73
CA LEU A 47 2.22 10.09 -5.20
C LEU A 47 3.32 10.68 -6.07
N THR A 48 3.00 11.53 -7.05
CA THR A 48 4.00 12.19 -7.90
C THR A 48 4.97 13.05 -7.09
N ALA A 49 4.48 13.77 -6.07
CA ALA A 49 5.32 14.63 -5.24
C ALA A 49 6.30 13.86 -4.32
N ARG A 50 5.98 12.61 -3.96
CA ARG A 50 6.73 11.84 -2.95
C ARG A 50 7.43 10.60 -3.51
N CYS A 51 6.89 10.05 -4.59
CA CYS A 51 7.29 8.81 -5.25
C CYS A 51 7.18 8.97 -6.78
N PRO A 52 7.89 9.93 -7.41
CA PRO A 52 7.72 10.22 -8.85
C PRO A 52 8.06 9.06 -9.78
N GLU A 53 8.82 8.08 -9.28
CA GLU A 53 9.20 6.86 -9.99
C GLU A 53 8.15 5.74 -9.91
N LEU A 54 7.16 5.87 -9.02
CA LEU A 54 6.08 4.90 -8.86
C LEU A 54 5.08 5.04 -10.01
N ARG A 55 4.95 3.99 -10.82
CA ARG A 55 3.90 3.88 -11.82
C ARG A 55 2.74 3.11 -11.20
N PHE A 56 1.53 3.61 -11.39
CA PHE A 56 0.33 2.95 -10.91
C PHE A 56 -0.78 3.02 -11.94
N GLU A 57 -1.69 2.05 -11.88
CA GLU A 57 -2.91 2.00 -12.66
C GLU A 57 -4.12 2.30 -11.77
N HIS A 58 -5.16 2.87 -12.36
CA HIS A 58 -6.44 2.99 -11.68
C HIS A 58 -7.09 1.61 -11.58
N PHE A 59 -7.59 1.28 -10.39
CA PHE A 59 -8.35 0.06 -10.14
C PHE A 59 -9.72 0.45 -9.60
N ALA A 60 -10.76 0.26 -10.41
CA ALA A 60 -12.11 0.65 -10.05
C ALA A 60 -12.54 -0.03 -8.74
N ALA A 61 -12.91 0.78 -7.74
CA ALA A 61 -13.44 0.31 -6.47
C ALA A 61 -14.91 -0.11 -6.61
N THR A 62 -15.34 -1.06 -5.79
CA THR A 62 -16.73 -1.47 -5.70
C THR A 62 -17.50 -0.40 -4.91
N ASP A 63 -18.48 0.24 -5.53
CA ASP A 63 -19.40 1.12 -4.79
C ASP A 63 -20.45 0.28 -4.09
N GLY A 64 -20.21 -0.06 -2.83
CA GLY A 64 -21.16 -0.91 -2.09
C GLY A 64 -22.54 -0.29 -1.84
N ARG A 65 -22.77 0.99 -2.17
CA ARG A 65 -24.13 1.57 -2.22
C ARG A 65 -24.87 1.30 -3.53
N ALA A 66 -24.13 1.07 -4.62
CA ALA A 66 -24.68 0.89 -5.96
C ALA A 66 -24.57 -0.56 -6.46
N THR A 67 -23.66 -1.35 -5.89
CA THR A 67 -23.42 -2.74 -6.25
C THR A 67 -23.96 -3.66 -5.17
N GLU A 68 -24.77 -4.65 -5.56
CA GLU A 68 -25.15 -5.75 -4.67
C GLU A 68 -23.94 -6.66 -4.45
N ILE A 69 -23.53 -6.83 -3.19
CA ILE A 69 -22.41 -7.67 -2.80
C ILE A 69 -22.96 -8.86 -2.03
N GLY A 70 -22.72 -10.06 -2.55
CA GLY A 70 -23.17 -11.31 -1.94
C GLY A 70 -22.42 -11.66 -0.65
N ALA A 71 -23.04 -12.47 0.21
CA ALA A 71 -22.44 -12.94 1.47
C ALA A 71 -21.30 -13.94 1.24
N ASP A 72 -21.29 -14.58 0.08
CA ASP A 72 -20.24 -15.47 -0.42
C ASP A 72 -18.95 -14.70 -0.75
N GLU A 73 -19.04 -13.40 -1.03
CA GLU A 73 -17.88 -12.53 -1.20
C GLU A 73 -17.53 -11.77 0.08
N VAL A 74 -18.50 -11.07 0.67
CA VAL A 74 -18.29 -10.25 1.87
C VAL A 74 -19.40 -10.49 2.88
N ALA A 75 -19.03 -10.83 4.11
CA ALA A 75 -19.96 -10.97 5.22
C ALA A 75 -20.87 -9.74 5.38
N TYR A 76 -22.03 -9.93 6.01
CA TYR A 76 -22.92 -8.80 6.36
C TYR A 76 -22.52 -8.14 7.66
N SER A 77 -21.85 -8.87 8.55
CA SER A 77 -21.53 -8.39 9.88
C SER A 77 -20.29 -9.07 10.45
N TRP A 78 -19.75 -8.49 11.51
CA TRP A 78 -18.54 -8.98 12.16
C TRP A 78 -18.58 -8.78 13.68
N HIS A 79 -17.79 -9.60 14.38
CA HIS A 79 -17.70 -9.58 15.83
C HIS A 79 -16.42 -8.88 16.29
N THR A 80 -16.54 -7.87 17.17
CA THR A 80 -15.41 -7.02 17.55
C THR A 80 -14.50 -7.61 18.64
N ALA A 81 -14.81 -8.79 19.19
CA ALA A 81 -14.07 -9.39 20.31
C ALA A 81 -12.54 -9.35 20.14
N ARG A 82 -12.02 -9.75 18.97
CA ARG A 82 -10.58 -9.74 18.71
C ARG A 82 -10.01 -8.32 18.76
N ASN A 83 -10.71 -7.34 18.21
CA ASN A 83 -10.26 -5.95 18.23
C ASN A 83 -10.27 -5.38 19.66
N VAL A 84 -11.27 -5.73 20.46
CA VAL A 84 -11.37 -5.31 21.87
C VAL A 84 -10.15 -5.76 22.68
N VAL A 85 -9.62 -6.96 22.44
CA VAL A 85 -8.39 -7.44 23.09
C VAL A 85 -7.20 -6.50 22.79
N TYR A 86 -7.03 -6.11 21.54
CA TYR A 86 -5.93 -5.22 21.13
C TYR A 86 -6.13 -3.77 21.60
N GLN A 87 -7.38 -3.28 21.62
CA GLN A 87 -7.72 -1.97 22.15
C GLN A 87 -7.39 -1.87 23.64
N LYS A 88 -7.83 -2.85 24.45
CA LYS A 88 -7.49 -2.91 25.89
C LYS A 88 -5.99 -3.01 26.11
N SER A 89 -5.30 -3.85 25.35
CA SER A 89 -3.84 -3.99 25.42
C SER A 89 -3.11 -2.68 25.12
N ARG A 90 -3.59 -1.91 24.14
CA ARG A 90 -3.05 -0.58 23.83
C ARG A 90 -3.32 0.41 24.95
N SER A 91 -4.55 0.48 25.45
CA SER A 91 -4.96 1.38 26.53
C SER A 91 -4.09 1.15 27.78
N MET A 92 -3.94 -0.11 28.22
CA MET A 92 -3.03 -0.47 29.33
C MET A 92 -1.59 -0.01 29.09
N ARG A 93 -1.03 -0.30 27.91
CA ARG A 93 0.34 0.09 27.55
C ARG A 93 0.54 1.62 27.52
N LYS A 94 -0.51 2.37 27.17
CA LYS A 94 -0.47 3.83 27.10
C LYS A 94 -0.89 4.51 28.40
N GLY A 95 -1.36 3.75 29.39
CA GLY A 95 -1.87 4.28 30.66
C GLY A 95 -3.14 5.09 30.48
N TRP A 96 -4.00 4.71 29.53
CA TRP A 96 -5.29 5.37 29.32
C TRP A 96 -6.34 4.84 30.31
N ASP A 97 -7.23 5.73 30.76
CA ASP A 97 -8.30 5.42 31.72
C ASP A 97 -9.65 5.27 31.00
N ASP A 98 -9.71 4.33 30.06
CA ASP A 98 -10.85 4.12 29.16
C ASP A 98 -11.18 2.63 28.95
N LEU A 99 -10.66 1.75 29.80
CA LEU A 99 -10.76 0.30 29.62
C LEU A 99 -12.19 -0.23 29.62
N ASP A 100 -13.08 0.43 30.35
CA ASP A 100 -14.51 0.14 30.47
C ASP A 100 -15.30 0.50 29.20
N THR A 101 -14.76 1.39 28.36
CA THR A 101 -15.38 1.80 27.09
C THR A 101 -15.29 0.72 26.01
N TYR A 102 -14.32 -0.20 26.12
CA TYR A 102 -14.10 -1.25 25.13
C TYR A 102 -14.99 -2.47 25.38
N GLN A 103 -16.12 -2.50 24.69
CA GLN A 103 -17.11 -3.58 24.75
C GLN A 103 -17.17 -4.37 23.45
N GLU A 104 -17.31 -5.68 23.57
CA GLU A 104 -17.54 -6.57 22.43
C GLU A 104 -18.92 -6.30 21.83
N ARG A 105 -18.98 -6.30 20.50
CA ARG A 105 -20.19 -5.99 19.74
C ARG A 105 -20.25 -6.88 18.51
N HIS A 106 -21.48 -7.14 18.07
CA HIS A 106 -21.75 -7.59 16.72
C HIS A 106 -22.17 -6.38 15.89
N LEU A 107 -21.45 -6.06 14.83
CA LEU A 107 -21.67 -4.88 14.01
C LEU A 107 -22.02 -5.29 12.58
N GLU A 108 -23.07 -4.70 12.03
CA GLU A 108 -23.36 -4.76 10.60
C GLU A 108 -22.33 -3.95 9.83
N LEU A 109 -21.80 -4.54 8.76
CA LEU A 109 -20.92 -3.85 7.82
C LEU A 109 -21.77 -2.90 6.98
N SER A 110 -21.42 -1.62 7.03
CA SER A 110 -22.03 -0.61 6.18
C SER A 110 -21.78 -0.92 4.69
N PRO A 111 -22.61 -0.39 3.78
CA PRO A 111 -22.37 -0.49 2.34
C PRO A 111 -20.94 -0.08 1.94
N GLY A 112 -20.39 0.96 2.57
CA GLY A 112 -19.03 1.42 2.32
C GLY A 112 -17.95 0.41 2.75
N GLU A 113 -18.08 -0.18 3.94
CA GLU A 113 -17.15 -1.21 4.44
C GLU A 113 -17.20 -2.48 3.59
N ARG A 114 -18.40 -2.88 3.14
CA ARG A 114 -18.55 -4.02 2.22
C ARG A 114 -17.93 -3.72 0.86
N GLY A 115 -18.14 -2.53 0.31
CA GLY A 115 -17.51 -2.08 -0.93
C GLY A 115 -15.97 -2.03 -0.84
N CYS A 116 -15.43 -1.55 0.27
CA CYS A 116 -13.99 -1.57 0.55
C CYS A 116 -13.46 -3.02 0.57
N SER A 117 -14.12 -3.90 1.33
CA SER A 117 -13.72 -5.32 1.42
C SER A 117 -13.75 -6.02 0.06
N SER A 118 -14.82 -5.84 -0.72
CA SER A 118 -14.92 -6.38 -2.09
C SER A 118 -13.81 -5.85 -3.00
N SER A 119 -13.48 -4.56 -2.91
CA SER A 119 -12.40 -3.96 -3.71
C SER A 119 -11.04 -4.59 -3.43
N HIS A 120 -10.72 -4.84 -2.15
CA HIS A 120 -9.48 -5.50 -1.75
C HIS A 120 -9.46 -6.98 -2.11
N ILE A 121 -10.58 -7.70 -1.99
CA ILE A 121 -10.69 -9.09 -2.47
C ILE A 121 -10.40 -9.17 -3.98
N ARG A 122 -10.96 -8.23 -4.78
CA ARG A 122 -10.67 -8.15 -6.22
C ARG A 122 -9.20 -7.79 -6.49
N ALA A 123 -8.60 -6.89 -5.71
CA ALA A 123 -7.17 -6.58 -5.82
C ALA A 123 -6.29 -7.81 -5.53
N TRP A 124 -6.64 -8.63 -4.54
CA TRP A 124 -5.92 -9.87 -4.24
C TRP A 124 -6.08 -10.91 -5.36
N ARG A 125 -7.29 -11.08 -5.90
CA ARG A 125 -7.52 -11.93 -7.07
C ARG A 125 -6.69 -11.46 -8.26
N HIS A 126 -6.68 -10.15 -8.52
CA HIS A 126 -5.85 -9.55 -9.56
C HIS A 126 -4.35 -9.82 -9.34
N CYS A 127 -3.86 -9.70 -8.10
CA CYS A 127 -2.48 -10.05 -7.77
C CYS A 127 -2.15 -11.51 -8.12
N LEU A 128 -3.05 -12.44 -7.77
CA LEU A 128 -2.86 -13.87 -8.06
C LEU A 128 -2.89 -14.16 -9.56
N GLU A 129 -3.81 -13.54 -10.30
CA GLU A 129 -3.90 -13.67 -11.76
C GLU A 129 -2.63 -13.14 -12.46
N GLN A 130 -2.01 -12.10 -11.92
CA GLN A 130 -0.78 -11.50 -12.45
C GLN A 130 0.51 -12.13 -11.90
N ALA A 131 0.42 -13.05 -10.92
CA ALA A 131 1.57 -13.62 -10.22
C ALA A 131 2.47 -14.50 -11.13
N GLY A 132 1.94 -14.94 -12.27
CA GLY A 132 2.61 -15.84 -13.20
C GLY A 132 2.80 -17.26 -12.65
N PRO A 133 3.44 -18.17 -13.41
CA PRO A 133 3.60 -19.57 -13.02
C PRO A 133 4.39 -19.78 -11.73
N GLU A 134 5.29 -18.85 -11.40
CA GLU A 134 6.17 -18.94 -10.23
C GLU A 134 5.57 -18.29 -8.97
N GLY A 135 4.42 -17.61 -9.07
CA GLY A 135 3.75 -17.01 -7.92
C GLY A 135 4.48 -15.83 -7.26
N ASN A 136 5.58 -15.35 -7.85
CA ASN A 136 6.53 -14.43 -7.22
C ASN A 136 6.45 -13.00 -7.75
N ARG A 137 5.30 -12.58 -8.32
CA ARG A 137 5.11 -11.20 -8.77
C ARG A 137 4.18 -10.43 -7.82
N PRO A 138 4.76 -9.68 -6.86
CA PRO A 138 3.97 -8.89 -5.91
C PRO A 138 3.29 -7.69 -6.57
N LEU A 139 2.18 -7.26 -5.97
CA LEU A 139 1.41 -6.09 -6.37
C LEU A 139 1.38 -5.07 -5.22
N LEU A 140 1.71 -3.81 -5.51
CA LEU A 140 1.50 -2.71 -4.57
C LEU A 140 0.05 -2.21 -4.68
N VAL A 141 -0.73 -2.39 -3.61
CA VAL A 141 -2.12 -1.92 -3.54
C VAL A 141 -2.19 -0.65 -2.68
N LEU A 142 -2.73 0.43 -3.24
CA LEU A 142 -2.94 1.71 -2.57
C LEU A 142 -4.42 2.12 -2.65
N GLU A 143 -4.89 2.94 -1.72
CA GLU A 143 -6.19 3.62 -1.80
C GLU A 143 -6.01 5.07 -2.27
N ASP A 144 -7.10 5.71 -2.72
CA ASP A 144 -7.12 7.10 -3.22
C ASP A 144 -6.87 8.17 -2.14
N ASP A 145 -6.80 7.78 -0.87
CA ASP A 145 -6.35 8.62 0.24
C ASP A 145 -4.94 8.31 0.72
N ALA A 146 -4.19 7.44 0.01
CA ALA A 146 -2.79 7.20 0.31
C ALA A 146 -2.00 8.52 0.33
N ALA A 147 -1.24 8.71 1.41
CA ALA A 147 -0.48 9.92 1.69
C ALA A 147 0.95 9.54 2.10
N PRO A 148 1.83 9.18 1.15
CA PRO A 148 3.21 8.82 1.45
C PRO A 148 3.95 9.96 2.15
N THR A 149 4.74 9.61 3.16
CA THR A 149 5.62 10.57 3.84
C THR A 149 6.82 10.91 2.96
N ALA A 150 7.56 11.97 3.31
CA ALA A 150 8.78 12.34 2.59
C ALA A 150 9.86 11.23 2.60
N GLN A 151 9.81 10.30 3.56
CA GLN A 151 10.74 9.19 3.68
C GLN A 151 10.20 7.87 3.10
N PHE A 152 9.00 7.88 2.51
CA PHE A 152 8.33 6.65 2.08
C PHE A 152 9.19 5.81 1.13
N ALA A 153 9.74 6.40 0.07
CA ALA A 153 10.55 5.65 -0.89
C ALA A 153 11.77 4.98 -0.26
N ALA A 154 12.50 5.71 0.59
CA ALA A 154 13.65 5.16 1.31
C ALA A 154 13.23 4.09 2.33
N ALA A 155 12.08 4.25 2.99
CA ALA A 155 11.55 3.27 3.94
C ALA A 155 11.08 1.99 3.23
N PHE A 156 10.39 2.14 2.10
CA PHE A 156 9.98 1.03 1.25
C PHE A 156 11.18 0.21 0.79
N GLU A 157 12.22 0.85 0.25
CA GLU A 157 13.41 0.16 -0.24
C GLU A 157 14.09 -0.66 0.87
N ARG A 158 14.22 -0.11 2.08
CA ARG A 158 14.76 -0.84 3.23
C ARG A 158 13.87 -2.01 3.63
N ALA A 159 12.55 -1.80 3.69
CA ALA A 159 11.61 -2.85 4.03
C ALA A 159 11.68 -3.99 3.00
N TRP A 160 11.69 -3.64 1.71
CA TRP A 160 11.78 -4.54 0.57
C TRP A 160 13.01 -5.46 0.64
N GLN A 161 14.18 -4.87 0.87
CA GLN A 161 15.44 -5.62 0.98
C GLN A 161 15.50 -6.52 2.22
N SER A 162 14.69 -6.22 3.24
CA SER A 162 14.62 -7.00 4.49
C SER A 162 13.53 -8.07 4.50
N LEU A 163 12.73 -8.18 3.42
CA LEU A 163 11.62 -9.12 3.38
C LEU A 163 12.13 -10.58 3.46
N PRO A 164 11.57 -11.40 4.36
CA PRO A 164 11.75 -12.84 4.33
C PRO A 164 11.28 -13.42 2.98
N SER A 165 11.91 -14.50 2.52
CA SER A 165 11.55 -15.16 1.26
C SER A 165 10.15 -15.76 1.26
N ASP A 166 9.58 -16.00 2.44
CA ASP A 166 8.23 -16.52 2.67
C ASP A 166 7.21 -15.43 3.04
N CYS A 167 7.56 -14.15 2.88
CA CYS A 167 6.67 -13.05 3.16
C CYS A 167 5.54 -12.96 2.13
N GLY A 168 4.31 -13.29 2.55
CA GLY A 168 3.12 -13.17 1.69
C GLY A 168 2.53 -11.76 1.59
N VAL A 169 2.69 -10.92 2.62
CA VAL A 169 2.09 -9.57 2.68
C VAL A 169 2.99 -8.60 3.42
N LEU A 170 3.21 -7.41 2.85
CA LEU A 170 3.85 -6.27 3.51
C LEU A 170 2.84 -5.13 3.69
N TYR A 171 2.61 -4.71 4.94
CA TYR A 171 1.74 -3.58 5.28
C TYR A 171 2.56 -2.28 5.36
N LEU A 172 2.24 -1.30 4.50
CA LEU A 172 3.11 -0.13 4.25
C LEU A 172 2.72 1.16 4.99
N GLY A 173 1.58 1.17 5.67
CA GLY A 173 1.11 2.34 6.40
C GLY A 173 -0.10 2.01 7.22
N TYR A 174 -0.32 2.75 8.30
CA TYR A 174 -1.48 2.62 9.17
C TYR A 174 -2.27 3.93 9.15
N SER A 175 -3.58 3.83 9.34
CA SER A 175 -4.38 5.02 9.68
C SER A 175 -4.08 5.42 11.12
N GLN A 176 -3.80 6.71 11.36
CA GLN A 176 -3.71 7.24 12.73
C GLN A 176 -5.07 7.19 13.45
N ALA A 177 -6.17 7.06 12.70
CA ALA A 177 -7.49 6.80 13.23
C ALA A 177 -7.68 5.29 13.46
N ALA A 178 -7.08 4.80 14.54
CA ALA A 178 -7.40 3.53 15.16
C ALA A 178 -7.24 3.68 16.67
#